data_AF-A0A9E7A6H0-F1
#
_entry.id   AF-A0A9E7A6H0-F1
#
_cell.length_a   1.000
_cell.length_b   1.000
_cell.length_c   1.000
_cell.angle_alpha   90.00
_cell.angle_beta   90.00
_cell.angle_gamma   90.00
#
_symmetry.space_group_name_H-M   'P 1'
#
loop_
_entity.id
_entity.type
_entity.pdbx_description
1 polymer ?
#
loop_
_entity_poly.entity_id
_entity_poly.type
_entity_poly.pdbx_seq_one_letter_code
_entity_poly.pdbx_strand_id
1 'polypeptide(L)'
;MTDPANRPRAFLPEAILSLKWDQVALHLKGHEQIDFGGDVGNKRRGVAPIVGNTGLVAALKHAKGLATSDYVIEFRGERISDVKTALSAACRRAGIKHISAHTLKHTSITWMVQAGMSYEKIAKATHTSKEIIERVYGHHNPAFLAEVANAVSF
;
A
#
# COMPACT_ATOMS: atom_id res chain seq x y z
N MET A 1 -13.56 -28.14 13.20
CA MET A 1 -14.37 -27.11 13.87
C MET A 1 -13.40 -26.13 14.54
N THR A 2 -13.00 -25.06 13.85
CA THR A 2 -12.02 -24.09 14.33
C THR A 2 -12.72 -22.88 14.92
N ASP A 3 -12.30 -22.51 16.13
CA ASP A 3 -12.77 -21.41 16.97
C ASP A 3 -12.80 -20.05 16.23
N PRO A 4 -13.93 -19.30 16.25
CA PRO A 4 -14.05 -17.97 15.62
C PRO A 4 -13.20 -16.87 16.30
N ALA A 5 -12.59 -17.11 17.47
CA ALA A 5 -11.86 -16.10 18.25
C ALA A 5 -10.37 -15.92 17.87
N ASN A 6 -9.80 -16.75 16.98
CA ASN A 6 -8.39 -16.67 16.59
C ASN A 6 -8.15 -16.30 15.12
N ARG A 7 -8.92 -15.34 14.58
CA ARG A 7 -8.56 -14.74 13.28
C ARG A 7 -7.45 -13.71 13.51
N PRO A 8 -6.25 -13.87 12.91
CA PRO A 8 -5.20 -12.87 13.04
C PRO A 8 -5.74 -11.52 12.59
N ARG A 9 -5.41 -10.45 13.33
CA ARG A 9 -5.71 -9.08 12.90
C ARG A 9 -4.91 -8.82 11.62
N ALA A 10 -5.49 -9.14 10.48
CA ALA A 10 -5.00 -8.78 9.16
C ALA A 10 -4.70 -7.29 9.05
N PHE A 11 -3.44 -6.90 9.23
CA PHE A 11 -2.92 -5.62 8.78
C PHE A 11 -2.97 -5.57 7.24
N LEU A 12 -2.88 -4.39 6.62
CA LEU A 12 -2.71 -4.25 5.16
C LEU A 12 -1.64 -5.22 4.57
N PRO A 13 -0.52 -5.50 5.29
CA PRO A 13 0.38 -6.60 4.96
C PRO A 13 -0.31 -7.94 4.67
N GLU A 14 -1.26 -8.39 5.49
CA GLU A 14 -1.89 -9.69 5.29
C GLU A 14 -2.72 -9.76 4.00
N ALA A 15 -3.44 -8.69 3.66
CA ALA A 15 -4.19 -8.63 2.40
C ALA A 15 -3.28 -8.67 1.16
N ILE A 16 -2.09 -8.04 1.24
CA ILE A 16 -1.07 -8.10 0.20
C ILE A 16 -0.42 -9.49 0.14
N LEU A 17 -0.09 -10.07 1.29
CA LEU A 17 0.56 -11.38 1.37
C LEU A 17 -0.38 -12.53 1.00
N SER A 18 -1.70 -12.36 1.12
CA SER A 18 -2.70 -13.32 0.68
C SER A 18 -3.16 -13.12 -0.76
N LEU A 19 -2.69 -12.09 -1.45
CA LEU A 19 -3.18 -11.69 -2.77
C LEU A 19 -2.86 -12.76 -3.81
N LYS A 20 -3.85 -13.14 -4.61
CA LYS A 20 -3.72 -14.10 -5.70
C LYS A 20 -3.70 -13.43 -7.08
N TRP A 21 -3.17 -14.12 -8.08
CA TRP A 21 -3.05 -13.59 -9.45
C TRP A 21 -4.39 -13.40 -10.17
N ASP A 22 -5.44 -14.12 -9.80
CA ASP A 22 -6.81 -13.95 -10.31
C ASP A 22 -7.44 -12.62 -9.83
N GLN A 23 -6.97 -12.10 -8.70
CA GLN A 23 -7.35 -10.80 -8.15
C GLN A 23 -6.59 -9.61 -8.77
N VAL A 24 -5.65 -9.85 -9.69
CA VAL A 24 -4.83 -8.81 -10.33
C VAL A 24 -5.12 -8.72 -11.82
N ALA A 25 -5.86 -7.68 -12.22
CA ALA A 25 -6.12 -7.40 -13.62
C ALA A 25 -4.94 -6.64 -14.23
N LEU A 26 -4.17 -7.30 -15.10
CA LEU A 26 -3.04 -6.72 -15.86
C LEU A 26 -3.22 -6.75 -17.38
N HIS A 27 -4.28 -7.39 -17.86
CA HIS A 27 -4.48 -7.70 -19.27
C HIS A 27 -5.05 -6.50 -20.05
N LEU A 28 -5.90 -5.69 -19.43
CA LEU A 28 -6.56 -4.57 -20.07
C LEU A 28 -5.81 -3.27 -19.75
N LYS A 29 -5.10 -2.74 -20.77
CA LYS A 29 -4.34 -1.49 -20.66
C LYS A 29 -5.29 -0.34 -20.31
N GLY A 30 -4.99 0.42 -19.25
CA GLY A 30 -5.83 1.51 -18.78
C GLY A 30 -6.88 1.10 -17.74
N HIS A 31 -6.97 -0.19 -17.43
CA HIS A 31 -7.91 -0.74 -16.46
C HIS A 31 -7.20 -1.66 -15.44
N GLU A 32 -5.88 -1.49 -15.28
CA GLU A 32 -5.13 -2.29 -14.33
C GLU A 32 -5.57 -2.00 -12.89
N GLN A 33 -5.92 -3.06 -12.16
CA GLN A 33 -6.44 -2.97 -10.80
C GLN A 33 -6.08 -4.21 -9.97
N ILE A 34 -6.06 -4.02 -8.65
CA ILE A 34 -5.90 -5.08 -7.66
C ILE A 34 -7.17 -5.14 -6.81
N ASP A 35 -7.79 -6.31 -6.75
CA ASP A 35 -8.94 -6.57 -5.90
C ASP A 35 -8.50 -7.23 -4.58
N PHE A 36 -8.54 -6.49 -3.48
CA PHE A 36 -8.20 -7.05 -2.16
C PHE A 36 -9.34 -7.88 -1.53
N GLY A 37 -10.44 -8.09 -2.25
CA GLY A 37 -11.64 -8.77 -1.80
C GLY A 37 -12.55 -7.89 -0.94
N GLY A 38 -13.59 -8.50 -0.36
CA GLY A 38 -14.55 -7.81 0.50
C GLY A 38 -14.00 -7.46 1.87
N ASP A 39 -14.67 -6.52 2.53
CA ASP A 39 -14.36 -6.06 3.89
C ASP A 39 -14.30 -7.23 4.89
N VAL A 40 -13.31 -7.20 5.79
CA VAL A 40 -13.17 -8.20 6.86
C VAL A 40 -13.19 -7.49 8.22
N GLY A 41 -14.36 -7.47 8.86
CA GLY A 41 -14.59 -6.68 10.08
C GLY A 41 -14.47 -5.18 9.80
N ASN A 42 -13.75 -4.42 10.63
CA ASN A 42 -13.52 -2.98 10.42
C ASN A 42 -12.53 -2.66 9.29
N LYS A 43 -12.05 -3.66 8.55
CA LYS A 43 -11.02 -3.50 7.52
C LYS A 43 -11.69 -3.31 6.18
N ARG A 44 -11.62 -2.06 5.70
CA ARG A 44 -12.06 -1.70 4.37
C ARG A 44 -11.10 -2.32 3.35
N ARG A 45 -11.54 -3.33 2.61
CA ARG A 45 -10.85 -3.93 1.47
C ARG A 45 -11.66 -3.62 0.22
N GLY A 46 -10.98 -3.34 -0.87
CA GLY A 46 -11.66 -2.99 -2.10
C GLY A 46 -10.73 -3.02 -3.29
N VAL A 47 -11.28 -2.61 -4.42
CA VAL A 47 -10.54 -2.53 -5.67
C VAL A 47 -9.66 -1.28 -5.66
N ALA A 48 -8.36 -1.50 -5.73
CA ALA A 48 -7.36 -0.46 -5.88
C ALA A 48 -6.98 -0.33 -7.36
N PRO A 49 -7.37 0.77 -8.04
CA PRO A 49 -6.87 1.03 -9.39
C PRO A 49 -5.36 1.30 -9.31
N ILE A 50 -4.59 0.59 -10.13
CA ILE A 50 -3.14 0.77 -10.27
C ILE A 50 -2.78 1.39 -11.64
N VAL A 51 -3.80 1.75 -12.43
CA VAL A 51 -3.65 2.49 -13.68
C VAL A 51 -2.80 3.74 -13.47
N GLY A 52 -1.87 3.98 -14.39
CA GLY A 52 -0.91 5.10 -14.31
C GLY A 52 0.34 4.82 -13.47
N ASN A 53 0.34 3.81 -12.60
CA ASN A 53 1.56 3.36 -11.92
C ASN A 53 2.32 2.35 -12.81
N THR A 54 2.96 2.88 -13.86
CA THR A 54 3.66 2.08 -14.87
C THR A 54 4.75 1.17 -14.29
N GLY A 55 5.47 1.64 -13.27
CA GLY A 55 6.48 0.86 -12.55
C GLY A 55 5.89 -0.35 -11.83
N LEU A 56 4.80 -0.16 -11.07
CA LEU A 56 4.11 -1.26 -10.40
C LEU A 56 3.53 -2.26 -11.40
N VAL A 57 2.89 -1.78 -12.46
CA VAL A 57 2.31 -2.65 -13.50
C VAL A 57 3.40 -3.47 -14.19
N ALA A 58 4.54 -2.86 -14.53
CA ALA A 58 5.67 -3.56 -15.13
C ALA A 58 6.25 -4.62 -14.18
N ALA A 59 6.43 -4.28 -12.90
CA ALA A 59 6.90 -5.22 -11.88
C ALA A 59 5.95 -6.42 -11.70
N LEU A 60 4.63 -6.18 -11.66
CA LEU A 60 3.63 -7.23 -11.57
C LEU A 60 3.60 -8.13 -12.81
N LYS A 61 3.72 -7.56 -14.01
CA LYS A 61 3.79 -8.35 -15.26
C LYS A 61 5.02 -9.23 -15.29
N HIS A 62 6.18 -8.69 -14.91
CA HIS A 62 7.42 -9.45 -14.82
C HIS A 62 7.30 -10.58 -13.78
N ALA A 63 6.80 -10.26 -12.58
CA ALA A 63 6.59 -11.26 -11.52
C ALA A 63 5.61 -12.36 -11.95
N LYS A 64 4.51 -12.02 -12.65
CA LYS A 64 3.54 -13.00 -13.15
C LYS A 64 4.17 -13.98 -14.15
N GLY A 65 5.12 -13.52 -14.97
CA GLY A 65 5.84 -14.39 -15.91
C GLY A 65 6.80 -15.38 -15.24
N LEU A 66 7.15 -15.16 -13.97
CA LEU A 66 8.04 -16.00 -13.17
C LEU A 66 7.31 -16.78 -12.07
N ALA A 67 6.01 -16.54 -11.89
CA ALA A 67 5.24 -17.08 -10.79
C ALA A 67 5.17 -18.61 -10.85
N THR A 68 5.35 -19.24 -9.69
CA THR A 68 5.28 -20.70 -9.52
C THR A 68 4.10 -21.15 -8.66
N SER A 69 3.30 -20.20 -8.16
CA SER A 69 2.08 -20.40 -7.38
C SER A 69 0.96 -19.44 -7.78
N ASP A 70 -0.23 -19.64 -7.21
CA ASP A 70 -1.36 -18.74 -7.38
C ASP A 70 -1.18 -17.38 -6.66
N TYR A 71 -0.19 -17.25 -5.78
CA TYR A 71 0.02 -16.06 -4.96
C TYR A 71 0.94 -15.06 -5.64
N VAL A 72 0.60 -13.77 -5.50
CA VAL A 72 1.42 -12.66 -6.02
C VAL A 72 2.74 -12.55 -5.28
N ILE A 73 2.73 -12.81 -3.98
CA ILE A 73 3.92 -12.80 -3.13
C ILE A 73 4.19 -14.22 -2.64
N GLU A 74 5.23 -14.83 -3.22
CA GLU A 74 5.60 -16.23 -2.96
C GLU A 74 7.08 -16.39 -2.62
N PHE A 75 7.41 -17.53 -1.99
CA PHE A 75 8.77 -18.01 -1.83
C PHE A 75 8.77 -19.54 -1.99
N ARG A 76 9.51 -20.04 -2.98
CA ARG A 76 9.58 -21.48 -3.31
C ARG A 76 8.20 -22.12 -3.59
N GLY A 77 7.36 -21.43 -4.37
CA GLY A 77 6.03 -21.91 -4.76
C GLY A 77 4.97 -21.83 -3.65
N GLU A 78 5.32 -21.28 -2.49
CA GLU A 78 4.41 -21.16 -1.35
C GLU A 78 4.17 -19.70 -0.97
N ARG A 79 2.98 -19.43 -0.43
CA ARG A 79 2.65 -18.12 0.13
C ARG A 79 3.54 -17.82 1.32
N ILE A 80 4.00 -16.56 1.42
CA ILE A 80 4.68 -16.08 2.64
C ILE A 80 3.67 -15.54 3.66
N SER A 81 3.90 -15.81 4.94
CA SER A 81 3.08 -15.30 6.05
C SER A 81 3.58 -13.97 6.62
N ASP A 82 4.88 -13.68 6.48
CA ASP A 82 5.51 -12.44 6.96
C ASP A 82 6.65 -12.01 6.02
N VAL A 83 6.80 -10.70 5.83
CA VAL A 83 7.83 -10.07 5.00
C VAL A 83 9.00 -9.52 5.83
N LYS A 84 8.91 -9.49 7.16
CA LYS A 84 9.92 -8.90 8.05
C LYS A 84 11.33 -9.39 7.77
N THR A 85 11.53 -10.69 7.59
CA THR A 85 12.85 -11.27 7.33
C THR A 85 13.44 -10.74 6.03
N ALA A 86 12.63 -10.71 4.96
CA ALA A 86 13.05 -10.20 3.65
C ALA A 86 13.37 -8.70 3.73
N LEU A 87 12.54 -7.92 4.42
CA LEU A 87 12.72 -6.48 4.58
C LEU A 87 13.95 -6.15 5.44
N SER A 88 14.16 -6.86 6.54
CA SER A 88 15.37 -6.75 7.37
C SER A 88 16.64 -7.06 6.57
N ALA A 89 16.61 -8.13 5.77
CA ALA A 89 17.73 -8.47 4.90
C ALA A 89 17.97 -7.39 3.85
N ALA A 90 16.92 -6.81 3.27
CA ALA A 90 17.02 -5.69 2.33
C ALA A 90 17.62 -4.44 2.99
N CYS A 91 17.17 -4.08 4.19
CA CYS A 91 17.71 -2.95 4.97
C CYS A 91 19.22 -3.13 5.22
N ARG A 92 19.62 -4.34 5.64
CA ARG A 92 21.03 -4.67 5.89
C ARG A 92 21.87 -4.52 4.62
N ARG A 93 21.39 -5.01 3.47
CA ARG A 93 22.08 -4.85 2.17
C ARG A 93 22.20 -3.39 1.75
N ALA A 94 21.18 -2.58 2.05
CA ALA A 94 21.16 -1.17 1.73
C ALA A 94 21.89 -0.27 2.76
N GLY A 95 22.39 -0.84 3.88
CA GLY A 95 23.06 -0.08 4.93
C GLY A 95 22.15 0.87 5.70
N ILE A 96 20.83 0.63 5.72
CA ILE A 96 19.85 1.48 6.40
C ILE A 96 19.30 0.82 7.66
N LYS A 97 18.75 1.65 8.57
CA LYS A 97 18.02 1.16 9.75
C LYS A 97 16.84 0.30 9.33
N HIS A 98 16.50 -0.67 10.17
CA HIS A 98 15.36 -1.55 9.95
C HIS A 98 14.08 -0.73 9.76
N ILE A 99 13.36 -1.00 8.67
CA ILE A 99 12.03 -0.44 8.39
C ILE A 99 10.99 -1.56 8.39
N SER A 100 9.75 -1.19 8.67
CA SER A 100 8.60 -2.09 8.56
C SER A 100 7.78 -1.78 7.31
N ALA A 101 6.88 -2.69 6.92
CA ALA A 101 5.89 -2.40 5.89
C ALA A 101 5.02 -1.16 6.25
N HIS A 102 4.80 -0.91 7.54
CA HIS A 102 4.10 0.29 7.98
C HIS A 102 4.91 1.55 7.70
N THR A 103 6.23 1.51 7.90
CA THR A 103 7.13 2.62 7.57
C THR A 103 7.03 2.99 6.09
N LEU A 104 7.02 2.00 5.19
CA LEU A 104 6.83 2.24 3.75
C LEU A 104 5.49 2.93 3.43
N LYS A 105 4.42 2.54 4.13
CA LYS A 105 3.10 3.19 4.00
C LYS A 105 3.13 4.64 4.51
N HIS A 106 3.79 4.92 5.63
CA HIS A 106 3.96 6.28 6.13
C HIS A 106 4.68 7.15 5.09
N THR A 107 5.78 6.64 4.54
CA THR A 107 6.55 7.35 3.50
C THR A 107 5.70 7.65 2.27
N SER A 108 4.90 6.69 1.79
CA SER A 108 4.05 6.95 0.62
C SER A 108 2.97 8.00 0.88
N ILE A 109 2.37 8.01 2.08
CA ILE A 109 1.41 9.05 2.48
C ILE A 109 2.09 10.42 2.51
N THR A 110 3.26 10.53 3.14
CA THR A 110 4.03 11.78 3.16
C THR A 110 4.28 12.32 1.74
N TRP A 111 4.71 11.47 0.80
CA TRP A 111 4.95 11.88 -0.59
C TRP A 111 3.68 12.37 -1.29
N MET A 112 2.54 11.70 -1.07
CA MET A 112 1.26 12.16 -1.65
C MET A 112 0.82 13.52 -1.07
N VAL A 113 1.04 13.75 0.23
CA VAL A 113 0.74 15.05 0.85
C VAL A 113 1.68 16.14 0.32
N GLN A 114 2.98 15.84 0.19
CA GLN A 114 3.96 16.77 -0.40
C GLN A 114 3.65 17.11 -1.86
N ALA A 115 3.07 16.16 -2.61
CA ALA A 115 2.59 16.38 -3.97
C ALA A 115 1.27 17.19 -4.02
N GLY A 116 0.74 17.64 -2.88
CA GLY A 116 -0.47 18.46 -2.80
C GLY A 116 -1.77 17.69 -3.10
N MET A 117 -1.77 16.36 -3.00
CA MET A 117 -3.01 15.59 -3.20
C MET A 117 -4.01 15.84 -2.07
N SER A 118 -5.29 15.90 -2.42
CA SER A 118 -6.36 16.07 -1.43
C SER A 118 -6.40 14.88 -0.46
N TYR A 119 -6.67 15.15 0.81
CA TYR A 119 -6.68 14.10 1.84
C TYR A 119 -7.73 13.02 1.57
N GLU A 120 -8.84 13.33 0.88
CA GLU A 120 -9.84 12.34 0.45
C GLU A 120 -9.25 11.31 -0.52
N LYS A 121 -8.46 11.78 -1.50
CA LYS A 121 -7.81 10.90 -2.48
C LYS A 121 -6.78 10.01 -1.80
N ILE A 122 -5.96 10.59 -0.92
CA ILE A 122 -4.95 9.86 -0.15
C ILE A 122 -5.63 8.83 0.78
N ALA A 123 -6.73 9.20 1.44
CA ALA A 123 -7.48 8.32 2.32
C ALA A 123 -7.98 7.08 1.57
N LYS A 124 -8.56 7.30 0.39
CA LYS A 124 -9.07 6.22 -0.46
C LYS A 124 -7.95 5.31 -0.97
N ALA A 125 -6.81 5.89 -1.37
CA ALA A 125 -5.67 5.11 -1.87
C ALA A 125 -4.99 4.28 -0.77
N THR A 126 -4.91 4.82 0.45
CA THR A 126 -4.11 4.20 1.52
C THR A 126 -4.93 3.45 2.54
N HIS A 127 -6.27 3.49 2.46
CA HIS A 127 -7.17 2.94 3.46
C HIS A 127 -6.84 3.48 4.87
N THR A 128 -6.56 4.78 4.94
CA THR A 128 -6.32 5.52 6.18
C THR A 128 -7.32 6.67 6.22
N SER A 129 -7.90 6.96 7.39
CA SER A 129 -8.94 7.99 7.46
C SER A 129 -8.36 9.37 7.16
N LYS A 130 -9.22 10.27 6.64
CA LYS A 130 -8.83 11.65 6.30
C LYS A 130 -8.29 12.37 7.54
N GLU A 131 -8.94 12.17 8.68
CA GLU A 131 -8.60 12.80 9.96
C GLU A 131 -7.22 12.35 10.44
N ILE A 132 -6.88 11.07 10.24
CA ILE A 132 -5.54 10.55 10.54
C ILE A 132 -4.50 11.14 9.58
N ILE A 133 -4.82 11.26 8.30
CA ILE A 133 -3.91 11.83 7.31
C ILE A 133 -3.59 13.29 7.64
N GLU A 134 -4.62 14.08 7.86
CA GLU A 134 -4.51 15.49 8.21
C GLU A 134 -3.70 15.68 9.51
N ARG A 135 -4.07 14.96 10.57
CA ARG A 135 -3.42 15.06 11.88
C ARG A 135 -1.94 14.65 11.86
N VAL A 136 -1.59 13.59 11.13
CA VAL A 136 -0.24 13.01 11.17
C VAL A 136 0.67 13.61 10.11
N TYR A 137 0.16 13.92 8.92
CA TYR A 137 0.99 14.28 7.76
C TYR A 137 0.69 15.67 7.20
N GLY A 138 -0.39 16.34 7.65
CA GLY A 138 -0.83 17.61 7.05
C GLY A 138 0.25 18.70 7.05
N HIS A 139 1.15 18.68 8.04
CA HIS A 139 2.30 19.59 8.12
C HIS A 139 3.31 19.45 6.96
N HIS A 140 3.24 18.39 6.18
CA HIS A 140 4.07 18.20 4.98
C HIS A 140 3.47 18.85 3.71
N ASN A 141 2.25 19.38 3.78
CA ASN A 141 1.61 19.99 2.63
C ASN A 141 2.29 21.34 2.29
N PRO A 142 2.85 21.51 1.09
CA PRO A 142 3.56 22.74 0.71
C PRO A 142 2.65 23.97 0.69
N ALA A 143 1.36 23.80 0.42
CA ALA A 143 0.40 24.89 0.38
C ALA A 143 0.01 25.41 1.77
N PHE A 144 0.17 24.59 2.82
CA PHE A 144 -0.32 24.90 4.16
C PHE A 144 0.26 26.19 4.73
N LEU A 145 1.54 26.47 4.45
CA LEU A 145 2.20 27.71 4.89
C LEU A 145 2.21 28.80 3.81
N ALA A 146 2.18 28.42 2.53
CA ALA A 146 2.18 29.39 1.44
C ALA A 146 0.88 30.21 1.40
N GLU A 147 -0.28 29.58 1.64
CA GLU A 147 -1.57 30.27 1.71
C GLU A 147 -1.63 31.22 2.91
N VAL A 148 -1.16 30.77 4.08
CA VAL A 148 -1.09 31.59 5.29
C VAL A 148 -0.14 32.78 5.10
N ALA A 149 1.04 32.56 4.52
CA ALA A 149 2.02 33.62 4.26
C ALA A 149 1.49 34.65 3.23
N ASN A 150 0.82 34.19 2.17
CA ASN A 150 0.20 35.08 1.18
C ASN A 150 -0.97 35.89 1.77
N ALA A 151 -1.74 35.30 2.69
CA ALA A 151 -2.86 35.99 3.34
C ALA A 151 -2.42 37.14 4.26
N VAL A 152 -1.17 37.13 4.74
CA VAL A 152 -0.61 38.16 5.63
C VAL A 152 0.46 39.03 4.97
N SER A 153 0.66 38.90 3.65
CA SER A 153 1.55 39.76 2.88
C SER A 153 0.83 41.06 2.53
N PHE A 154 1.33 42.19 3.04
CA PHE A 154 0.88 43.56 2.76
C PHE A 154 1.75 44.24 1.71
#